data_AF-A0A7S3GVG5-F1
#
_entry.id   AF-A0A7S3GVG5-F1
#
_cell.length_a   1.000
_cell.length_b   1.000
_cell.length_c   1.000
_cell.angle_alpha   90.00
_cell.angle_beta   90.00
_cell.angle_gamma   90.00
#
_symmetry.space_group_name_H-M   'P 1'
#
loop_
_entity.id
_entity.type
_entity.pdbx_description
1 polymer ?
#
loop_
_entity_poly.entity_id
_entity_poly.type
_entity_poly.pdbx_seq_one_letter_code
_entity_poly.pdbx_strand_id
1 'polypeptide(L)'
;LTTSADEHDYHNTHYPSQSNSVNNTSSTNAIHGTSVRKLLLRARYMYRITDHMFDNTTTDLLYAQAHNDVLNARYLHTPADAIILASFVLQEVHGDYMSGIRSITELKNKSLTLSKLVSRRILETGNISKSEIELKIFNAHKALVGVNKETVRRMYLSYISCWKVFGGTFFLVSGQVNNFTEIVLSVSANSILLLDPVSMHYLAEY
;
A
#
# COMPACT_ATOMS: atom_id res chain seq x y z
N LEU A 1 -65.29 9.14 -39.90
CA LEU A 1 -65.50 7.69 -39.73
C LEU A 1 -64.24 7.16 -39.05
N THR A 2 -64.14 6.74 -37.79
CA THR A 2 -64.98 6.70 -36.56
C THR A 2 -64.23 5.73 -35.64
N THR A 3 -63.86 6.17 -34.42
CA THR A 3 -63.74 5.37 -33.14
C THR A 3 -62.74 4.19 -33.09
N SER A 4 -62.16 3.72 -31.97
CA SER A 4 -62.28 3.88 -30.48
C SER A 4 -61.09 3.15 -29.81
N ALA A 5 -60.68 3.32 -28.53
CA ALA A 5 -60.99 4.30 -27.46
C ALA A 5 -59.81 4.37 -26.42
N ASP A 6 -60.03 3.88 -25.18
CA ASP A 6 -59.15 3.55 -24.02
C ASP A 6 -58.04 4.57 -23.64
N GLU A 7 -58.22 5.49 -22.69
CA GLU A 7 -58.47 5.34 -21.23
C GLU A 7 -57.37 4.62 -20.44
N HIS A 8 -56.54 5.39 -19.70
CA HIS A 8 -56.79 5.58 -18.26
C HIS A 8 -55.90 6.68 -17.62
N ASP A 9 -56.52 7.47 -16.76
CA ASP A 9 -55.95 8.54 -15.94
C ASP A 9 -55.57 8.00 -14.54
N TYR A 10 -54.49 8.49 -13.90
CA TYR A 10 -54.29 8.32 -12.45
C TYR A 10 -53.28 9.31 -11.79
N HIS A 11 -53.86 10.23 -11.03
CA HIS A 11 -53.38 10.91 -9.80
C HIS A 11 -51.97 11.54 -9.67
N ASN A 12 -52.00 12.87 -9.79
CA ASN A 12 -51.31 13.85 -8.94
C ASN A 12 -51.59 13.64 -7.42
N THR A 13 -50.60 13.82 -6.51
CA THR A 13 -50.63 14.84 -5.41
C THR A 13 -49.54 14.73 -4.31
N HIS A 14 -49.20 15.90 -3.76
CA HIS A 14 -48.69 16.20 -2.40
C HIS A 14 -47.23 15.89 -2.00
N TYR A 15 -46.41 16.96 -2.00
CA TYR A 15 -45.36 17.21 -1.00
C TYR A 15 -45.78 18.39 -0.11
N PRO A 16 -45.74 18.30 1.24
CA PRO A 16 -46.13 19.39 2.12
C PRO A 16 -45.00 20.39 2.42
N SER A 17 -45.42 21.61 2.75
CA SER A 17 -44.59 22.82 2.91
C SER A 17 -43.86 22.93 4.25
N GLN A 18 -42.93 23.90 4.32
CA GLN A 18 -42.12 24.26 5.48
C GLN A 18 -42.94 24.68 6.73
N SER A 19 -42.34 24.50 7.90
CA SER A 19 -42.63 25.32 9.09
C SER A 19 -41.34 25.96 9.62
N ASN A 20 -41.36 27.27 9.85
CA ASN A 20 -40.27 28.01 10.48
C ASN A 20 -40.38 27.93 12.00
N SER A 21 -39.26 27.80 12.70
CA SER A 21 -39.11 28.38 14.03
C SER A 21 -37.81 29.17 14.11
N VAL A 22 -37.94 30.46 14.39
CA VAL A 22 -36.82 31.38 14.61
C VAL A 22 -36.49 31.38 16.08
N ASN A 23 -35.22 31.19 16.43
CA ASN A 23 -34.67 31.70 17.69
C ASN A 23 -33.24 32.20 17.44
N ASN A 24 -33.11 33.52 17.30
CA ASN A 24 -31.83 34.22 17.35
C ASN A 24 -31.37 34.33 18.80
N THR A 25 -30.15 33.89 19.09
CA THR A 25 -29.31 34.55 20.10
C THR A 25 -27.84 34.44 19.71
N SER A 26 -27.17 35.58 19.67
CA SER A 26 -25.83 35.73 19.11
C SER A 26 -24.75 35.19 20.04
N SER A 27 -23.86 34.35 19.51
CA SER A 27 -22.46 34.34 19.95
C SER A 27 -21.54 33.99 18.78
N THR A 28 -21.05 35.02 18.10
CA THR A 28 -20.07 34.93 17.03
C THR A 28 -18.70 34.52 17.57
N ASN A 29 -18.53 33.22 17.84
CA ASN A 29 -17.23 32.59 17.95
C ASN A 29 -16.94 31.82 16.66
N ALA A 30 -16.70 32.58 15.59
CA ALA A 30 -15.98 32.06 14.43
C ALA A 30 -14.53 31.77 14.86
N ILE A 31 -14.34 30.63 15.53
CA ILE A 31 -13.00 30.09 15.80
C ILE A 31 -12.38 29.90 14.43
N HIS A 32 -11.43 30.78 14.11
CA HIS A 32 -10.63 30.71 12.91
C HIS A 32 -9.79 29.44 13.03
N GLY A 33 -10.35 28.33 12.55
CA GLY A 33 -9.72 27.02 12.58
C GLY A 33 -8.46 27.08 11.75
N THR A 34 -7.34 27.38 12.40
CA THR A 34 -6.01 27.36 11.79
C THR A 34 -5.73 25.94 11.33
N SER A 35 -6.06 25.68 10.07
CA SER A 35 -5.81 24.40 9.41
C SER A 35 -4.31 24.14 9.45
N VAL A 36 -3.89 23.32 10.43
CA VAL A 36 -2.49 23.01 10.66
C VAL A 36 -1.95 22.33 9.41
N ARG A 37 -1.05 23.02 8.70
CA ARG A 37 -0.46 22.51 7.47
C ARG A 37 0.33 21.24 7.79
N LYS A 38 -0.20 20.09 7.39
CA LYS A 38 0.48 18.80 7.50
C LYS A 38 1.43 18.63 6.31
N LEU A 39 2.72 18.68 6.56
CA LEU A 39 3.75 18.35 5.59
C LEU A 39 4.22 16.91 5.82
N LEU A 40 4.44 16.16 4.74
CA LEU A 40 4.95 14.80 4.79
C LEU A 40 6.30 14.75 4.04
N LEU A 41 7.38 14.51 4.79
CA LEU A 41 8.68 14.24 4.19
C LEU A 41 8.69 12.83 3.61
N ARG A 42 8.95 12.71 2.31
CA ARG A 42 9.15 11.44 1.59
C ARG A 42 10.29 11.59 0.59
N ALA A 43 11.04 10.50 0.38
CA ALA A 43 12.03 10.42 -0.68
C ALA A 43 11.29 10.41 -2.04
N ARG A 44 11.52 11.45 -2.86
CA ARG A 44 10.93 11.56 -4.21
C ARG A 44 11.59 10.62 -5.22
N TYR A 45 12.89 10.42 -5.08
CA TYR A 45 13.69 9.51 -5.91
C TYR A 45 14.30 8.46 -5.00
N MET A 46 14.15 7.19 -5.35
CA MET A 46 14.85 6.08 -4.71
C MET A 46 15.80 5.50 -5.74
N TYR A 47 17.09 5.76 -5.55
CA TYR A 47 18.17 5.17 -6.34
C TYR A 47 18.40 3.72 -5.91
N ARG A 48 19.13 2.95 -6.72
CA ARG A 48 19.55 1.60 -6.32
C ARG A 48 20.48 1.69 -5.12
N ILE A 49 20.20 0.85 -4.13
CA ILE A 49 20.81 0.97 -2.79
C ILE A 49 22.18 0.27 -2.76
N THR A 50 22.46 -0.55 -3.77
CA THR A 50 23.79 -1.07 -4.11
C THR A 50 24.76 0.02 -4.56
N ASP A 51 24.26 1.12 -5.11
CA ASP A 51 25.08 2.08 -5.88
C ASP A 51 25.52 3.28 -5.03
N HIS A 52 24.98 3.40 -3.80
CA HIS A 52 25.22 4.52 -2.89
C HIS A 52 25.31 4.06 -1.43
N MET A 53 26.36 4.48 -0.71
CA MET A 53 26.38 4.41 0.74
C MET A 53 25.48 5.50 1.33
N PHE A 54 24.42 5.09 2.02
CA PHE A 54 23.59 5.99 2.83
C PHE A 54 24.03 5.96 4.30
N ASP A 55 23.84 7.08 4.99
CA ASP A 55 23.90 7.07 6.45
C ASP A 55 22.71 6.30 7.07
N ASN A 56 22.79 6.03 8.37
CA ASN A 56 21.77 5.25 9.07
C ASN A 56 20.42 5.96 9.12
N THR A 57 20.40 7.30 9.23
CA THR A 57 19.16 8.10 9.25
C THR A 57 18.41 8.00 7.91
N THR A 58 19.14 8.10 6.81
CA THR A 58 18.62 7.98 5.45
C THR A 58 18.17 6.55 5.18
N THR A 59 18.96 5.54 5.59
CA THR A 59 18.59 4.12 5.53
C THR A 59 17.25 3.87 6.25
N ASP A 60 17.08 4.43 7.44
CA ASP A 60 15.85 4.29 8.23
C ASP A 60 14.62 4.94 7.57
N LEU A 61 14.78 6.14 7.01
CA LEU A 61 13.70 6.84 6.29
C LEU A 61 13.31 6.11 5.00
N LEU A 62 14.30 5.64 4.22
CA LEU A 62 14.06 4.85 3.01
C LEU A 62 13.40 3.51 3.34
N TYR A 63 13.84 2.82 4.40
CA TYR A 63 13.24 1.57 4.88
C TYR A 63 11.78 1.79 5.30
N ALA A 64 11.48 2.83 6.09
CA ALA A 64 10.11 3.13 6.53
C ALA A 64 9.17 3.42 5.35
N GLN A 65 9.62 4.21 4.36
CA GLN A 65 8.86 4.48 3.14
C GLN A 65 8.65 3.21 2.30
N ALA A 66 9.71 2.44 2.08
CA ALA A 66 9.66 1.20 1.31
C ALA A 66 8.74 0.15 1.93
N HIS A 67 8.86 -0.08 3.24
CA HIS A 67 8.02 -1.03 3.96
C HIS A 67 6.54 -0.64 3.90
N ASN A 68 6.22 0.64 4.06
CA ASN A 68 4.87 1.15 3.85
C ASN A 68 4.37 0.85 2.41
N ASP A 69 5.21 1.09 1.41
CA ASP A 69 4.81 0.92 0.01
C ASP A 69 4.61 -0.57 -0.36
N VAL A 70 5.39 -1.49 0.22
CA VAL A 70 5.17 -2.94 0.12
C VAL A 70 3.86 -3.36 0.80
N LEU A 71 3.61 -2.93 2.04
CA LEU A 71 2.38 -3.28 2.78
C LEU A 71 1.10 -2.80 2.08
N ASN A 72 1.15 -1.62 1.47
CA ASN A 72 0.04 -1.08 0.68
C ASN A 72 -0.03 -1.65 -0.75
N ALA A 73 0.81 -2.63 -1.10
CA ALA A 73 0.89 -3.25 -2.42
C ALA A 73 1.12 -2.26 -3.59
N ARG A 74 1.83 -1.14 -3.34
CA ARG A 74 2.27 -0.20 -4.39
C ARG A 74 3.13 -0.91 -5.44
N TYR A 75 3.91 -1.88 -5.00
CA TYR A 75 4.68 -2.78 -5.86
C TYR A 75 4.00 -4.16 -5.86
N LEU A 76 3.71 -4.71 -7.04
CA LEU A 76 3.24 -6.08 -7.15
C LEU A 76 4.38 -7.04 -6.79
N HIS A 77 4.08 -8.02 -5.94
CA HIS A 77 5.06 -8.97 -5.39
C HIS A 77 4.40 -10.34 -5.17
N THR A 78 5.19 -11.40 -5.09
CA THR A 78 4.67 -12.76 -4.86
C THR A 78 4.45 -13.03 -3.36
N PRO A 79 3.75 -14.12 -2.99
CA PRO A 79 3.72 -14.58 -1.61
C PRO A 79 5.10 -14.92 -1.05
N ALA A 80 6.03 -15.39 -1.89
CA ALA A 80 7.40 -15.70 -1.48
C ALA A 80 8.19 -14.44 -1.11
N ASP A 81 8.09 -13.38 -1.91
CA ASP A 81 8.65 -12.06 -1.59
C ASP A 81 8.11 -11.55 -0.24
N ALA A 82 6.78 -11.62 -0.06
CA ALA A 82 6.14 -11.17 1.17
C ALA A 82 6.61 -11.94 2.41
N ILE A 83 6.85 -13.26 2.29
CA ILE A 83 7.39 -14.09 3.37
C ILE A 83 8.81 -13.67 3.76
N ILE A 84 9.67 -13.40 2.77
CA ILE A 84 11.06 -12.98 2.99
C ILE A 84 11.09 -11.58 3.63
N LEU A 85 10.36 -10.62 3.06
CA LEU A 85 10.30 -9.26 3.57
C LEU A 85 9.68 -9.19 4.98
N ALA A 86 8.65 -10.00 5.26
CA ALA A 86 8.08 -10.11 6.60
C ALA A 86 9.04 -10.72 7.62
N SER A 87 9.92 -11.65 7.23
CA SER A 87 10.91 -12.23 8.17
C SER A 87 12.00 -11.22 8.53
N PHE A 88 12.40 -10.36 7.59
CA PHE A 88 13.26 -9.20 7.86
C PHE A 88 12.62 -8.21 8.86
N VAL A 89 11.34 -7.88 8.68
CA VAL A 89 10.59 -7.03 9.63
C VAL A 89 10.47 -7.70 11.00
N LEU A 90 10.28 -9.03 11.03
CA LEU A 90 10.22 -9.78 12.28
C LEU A 90 11.54 -9.69 13.05
N GLN A 91 12.68 -9.88 12.38
CA GLN A 91 14.01 -9.68 12.97
C GLN A 91 14.23 -8.23 13.43
N GLU A 92 13.78 -7.22 12.66
CA GLU A 92 13.92 -5.79 12.99
C GLU A 92 13.18 -5.35 14.27
N VAL A 93 12.03 -5.99 14.56
CA VAL A 93 11.16 -5.68 15.71
C VAL A 93 11.45 -6.58 16.92
N HIS A 94 11.85 -7.83 16.69
CA HIS A 94 11.93 -8.87 17.73
C HIS A 94 13.33 -9.41 18.02
N GLY A 95 14.33 -9.05 17.19
CA GLY A 95 15.67 -9.63 17.24
C GLY A 95 15.65 -11.13 16.96
N ASP A 96 16.73 -11.80 17.39
CA ASP A 96 16.95 -13.22 17.12
C ASP A 96 15.81 -14.13 17.58
N TYR A 97 15.57 -15.15 16.76
CA TYR A 97 14.79 -16.31 17.13
C TYR A 97 15.49 -17.08 18.28
N MET A 98 14.73 -17.41 19.31
CA MET A 98 15.19 -18.20 20.47
C MET A 98 14.39 -19.50 20.53
N SER A 99 15.06 -20.65 20.52
CA SER A 99 14.38 -21.94 20.66
C SER A 99 13.71 -22.06 22.04
N GLY A 100 12.39 -22.31 22.05
CA GLY A 100 11.60 -22.48 23.28
C GLY A 100 10.98 -21.20 23.83
N ILE A 101 11.29 -20.02 23.28
CA ILE A 101 10.64 -18.75 23.63
C ILE A 101 10.08 -18.13 22.35
N ARG A 102 8.77 -17.89 22.31
CA ARG A 102 7.95 -17.45 21.18
C ARG A 102 7.38 -18.55 20.29
N SER A 103 6.19 -19.02 20.65
CA SER A 103 5.18 -19.38 19.65
C SER A 103 4.79 -18.16 18.79
N ILE A 104 4.18 -18.39 17.61
CA ILE A 104 3.57 -17.31 16.80
C ILE A 104 2.58 -16.46 17.61
N THR A 105 1.92 -17.05 18.59
CA THR A 105 0.98 -16.40 19.51
C THR A 105 1.66 -15.40 20.45
N GLU A 106 2.87 -15.69 20.93
CA GLU A 106 3.63 -14.77 21.80
C GLU A 106 4.23 -13.58 21.05
N LEU A 107 4.57 -13.74 19.76
CA LEU A 107 5.00 -12.62 18.92
C LEU A 107 3.88 -11.58 18.73
N LYS A 108 2.62 -12.03 18.63
CA LYS A 108 1.44 -11.17 18.50
C LYS A 108 1.27 -10.20 19.68
N ASN A 109 1.83 -10.52 20.86
CA ASN A 109 1.77 -9.67 22.05
C ASN A 109 2.51 -8.32 21.90
N LYS A 110 3.42 -8.14 20.94
CA LYS A 110 4.02 -6.82 20.61
C LYS A 110 3.25 -6.03 19.54
N SER A 111 1.96 -6.32 19.33
CA SER A 111 1.11 -5.65 18.32
C SER A 111 1.54 -5.88 16.87
N LEU A 112 2.37 -6.90 16.59
CA LEU A 112 2.77 -7.26 15.22
C LEU A 112 1.78 -8.30 14.66
N THR A 113 0.70 -7.82 14.04
CA THR A 113 -0.28 -8.65 13.35
C THR A 113 0.22 -9.02 11.95
N LEU A 114 -0.25 -10.14 11.37
CA LEU A 114 0.10 -10.54 10.00
C LEU A 114 -0.22 -9.43 8.97
N SER A 115 -1.27 -8.63 9.20
CA SER A 115 -1.64 -7.45 8.40
C SER A 115 -0.66 -6.26 8.46
N LYS A 116 0.30 -6.27 9.40
CA LYS A 116 1.43 -5.32 9.48
C LYS A 116 2.74 -5.90 8.93
N LEU A 117 2.73 -7.17 8.49
CA LEU A 117 3.88 -7.88 7.94
C LEU A 117 3.71 -8.15 6.45
N VAL A 118 2.49 -8.45 6.02
CA VAL A 118 2.15 -8.90 4.67
C VAL A 118 1.02 -8.02 4.12
N SER A 119 1.15 -7.64 2.85
CA SER A 119 0.16 -6.79 2.18
C SER A 119 -1.22 -7.44 2.14
N ARG A 120 -2.28 -6.64 2.24
CA ARG A 120 -3.67 -7.12 2.23
C ARG A 120 -3.96 -8.02 1.03
N ARG A 121 -3.48 -7.64 -0.16
CA ARG A 121 -3.62 -8.41 -1.40
C ARG A 121 -3.11 -9.85 -1.26
N ILE A 122 -1.92 -10.06 -0.69
CA ILE A 122 -1.38 -11.43 -0.49
C ILE A 122 -2.24 -12.25 0.48
N LEU A 123 -2.88 -11.59 1.47
CA LEU A 123 -3.75 -12.25 2.46
C LEU A 123 -5.17 -12.55 1.95
N GLU A 124 -5.56 -11.99 0.80
CA GLU A 124 -6.91 -12.11 0.21
C GLU A 124 -6.90 -12.85 -1.14
N THR A 125 -5.89 -12.62 -1.99
CA THR A 125 -5.73 -13.24 -3.32
C THR A 125 -4.69 -14.37 -3.33
N GLY A 126 -4.18 -14.77 -2.18
CA GLY A 126 -3.15 -15.81 -2.06
C GLY A 126 -3.74 -17.21 -1.94
N ASN A 127 -3.21 -18.17 -2.70
CA ASN A 127 -3.55 -19.60 -2.59
C ASN A 127 -2.97 -20.27 -1.32
N ILE A 128 -2.40 -19.50 -0.40
CA ILE A 128 -1.67 -19.97 0.78
C ILE A 128 -2.42 -19.50 2.03
N SER A 129 -2.70 -20.41 2.96
CA SER A 129 -3.45 -20.07 4.17
C SER A 129 -2.66 -19.09 5.07
N LYS A 130 -3.38 -18.24 5.83
CA LYS A 130 -2.75 -17.27 6.76
C LYS A 130 -1.80 -17.94 7.76
N SER A 131 -2.20 -19.10 8.31
CA SER A 131 -1.38 -19.88 9.25
C SER A 131 -0.11 -20.44 8.60
N GLU A 132 -0.18 -20.84 7.33
CA GLU A 132 0.98 -21.32 6.57
C GLU A 132 1.93 -20.17 6.20
N ILE A 133 1.40 -18.98 5.88
CA ILE A 133 2.20 -17.77 5.71
C ILE A 133 2.93 -17.43 7.03
N GLU A 134 2.23 -17.42 8.16
CA GLU A 134 2.85 -17.18 9.48
C GLU A 134 3.97 -18.20 9.78
N LEU A 135 3.75 -19.49 9.51
CA LEU A 135 4.75 -20.54 9.67
C LEU A 135 5.96 -20.36 8.74
N LYS A 136 5.75 -19.98 7.47
CA LYS A 136 6.81 -19.74 6.50
C LYS A 136 7.65 -18.51 6.86
N ILE A 137 7.03 -17.42 7.31
CA ILE A 137 7.73 -16.23 7.84
C ILE A 137 8.60 -16.62 9.03
N PHE A 138 8.05 -17.37 9.96
CA PHE A 138 8.75 -17.78 11.18
C PHE A 138 9.92 -18.73 10.88
N ASN A 139 9.78 -19.62 9.90
CA ASN A 139 10.89 -20.47 9.45
C ASN A 139 11.99 -19.68 8.71
N ALA A 140 11.64 -18.66 7.93
CA ALA A 140 12.62 -17.76 7.32
C ALA A 140 13.34 -16.90 8.38
N HIS A 141 12.64 -16.46 9.43
CA HIS A 141 13.22 -15.67 10.53
C HIS A 141 14.32 -16.43 11.29
N LYS A 142 14.22 -17.75 11.42
CA LYS A 142 15.29 -18.60 12.01
C LYS A 142 16.63 -18.48 11.29
N ALA A 143 16.63 -18.18 9.99
CA ALA A 143 17.85 -17.99 9.20
C ALA A 143 18.51 -16.61 9.40
N LEU A 144 17.90 -15.72 10.20
CA LEU A 144 18.37 -14.35 10.46
C LEU A 144 18.99 -14.17 11.85
N VAL A 145 19.19 -15.26 12.61
CA VAL A 145 19.85 -15.21 13.93
C VAL A 145 21.26 -14.63 13.80
N GLY A 146 21.58 -13.64 14.65
CA GLY A 146 22.82 -12.87 14.61
C GLY A 146 22.78 -11.66 13.65
N VAL A 147 21.75 -11.50 12.82
CA VAL A 147 21.61 -10.34 11.93
C VAL A 147 21.06 -9.15 12.71
N ASN A 148 21.90 -8.14 12.93
CA ASN A 148 21.48 -6.94 13.64
C ASN A 148 20.43 -6.10 12.86
N LYS A 149 19.77 -5.20 13.60
CA LYS A 149 18.70 -4.32 13.10
C LYS A 149 19.08 -3.46 11.90
N GLU A 150 20.30 -2.95 11.86
CA GLU A 150 20.78 -2.05 10.80
C GLU A 150 21.04 -2.84 9.51
N THR A 151 21.68 -4.01 9.65
CA THR A 151 21.93 -4.95 8.55
C THR A 151 20.62 -5.48 7.96
N VAL A 152 19.63 -5.87 8.78
CA VAL A 152 18.38 -6.42 8.24
C VAL A 152 17.54 -5.36 7.50
N ARG A 153 17.59 -4.08 7.90
CA ARG A 153 17.01 -2.97 7.13
C ARG A 153 17.68 -2.80 5.78
N ARG A 154 19.01 -2.89 5.71
CA ARG A 154 19.76 -2.89 4.44
C ARG A 154 19.47 -4.13 3.58
N MET A 155 19.27 -5.31 4.17
CA MET A 155 18.84 -6.50 3.44
C MET A 155 17.44 -6.35 2.83
N TYR A 156 16.48 -5.80 3.58
CA TYR A 156 15.13 -5.48 3.09
C TYR A 156 15.20 -4.53 1.89
N LEU A 157 15.95 -3.43 2.05
CA LEU A 157 16.15 -2.41 1.02
C LEU A 157 16.88 -2.93 -0.22
N SER A 158 17.89 -3.77 -0.04
CA SER A 158 18.60 -4.44 -1.14
C SER A 158 17.66 -5.38 -1.91
N TYR A 159 16.88 -6.21 -1.20
CA TYR A 159 15.94 -7.16 -1.80
C TYR A 159 14.93 -6.49 -2.73
N ILE A 160 14.26 -5.45 -2.26
CA ILE A 160 13.27 -4.72 -3.08
C ILE A 160 13.91 -3.89 -4.19
N SER A 161 15.17 -3.46 -4.04
CA SER A 161 15.86 -2.68 -5.08
C SER A 161 16.16 -3.47 -6.36
N CYS A 162 16.07 -4.80 -6.29
CA CYS A 162 16.10 -5.71 -7.43
C CYS A 162 14.80 -5.69 -8.26
N TRP A 163 13.68 -5.19 -7.73
CA TRP A 163 12.43 -5.07 -8.48
C TRP A 163 12.52 -3.90 -9.46
N LYS A 164 12.24 -4.13 -10.75
CA LYS A 164 12.34 -3.08 -11.78
C LYS A 164 11.53 -1.82 -11.44
N VAL A 165 10.34 -2.00 -10.87
CA VAL A 165 9.41 -0.92 -10.49
C VAL A 165 9.82 -0.16 -9.21
N PHE A 166 10.90 -0.55 -8.53
CA PHE A 166 11.31 0.09 -7.28
C PHE A 166 11.67 1.58 -7.49
N GLY A 167 11.16 2.43 -6.61
CA GLY A 167 11.29 3.89 -6.73
C GLY A 167 10.45 4.52 -7.85
N GLY A 168 9.77 3.72 -8.68
CA GLY A 168 8.98 4.19 -9.82
C GLY A 168 7.71 4.93 -9.41
N THR A 169 7.44 6.07 -10.06
CA THR A 169 6.16 6.79 -9.97
C THR A 169 5.25 6.33 -11.09
N PHE A 170 4.04 5.89 -10.74
CA PHE A 170 3.09 5.27 -11.67
C PHE A 170 2.08 6.28 -12.20
N PHE A 171 1.82 6.23 -13.51
CA PHE A 171 0.83 7.05 -14.21
C PHE A 171 0.00 6.14 -15.12
N LEU A 172 -1.33 6.20 -15.02
CA LEU A 172 -2.20 5.59 -16.02
C LEU A 172 -2.22 6.52 -17.24
N VAL A 173 -1.88 6.01 -18.42
CA VAL A 173 -1.79 6.80 -19.67
C VAL A 173 -2.50 6.08 -20.81
N SER A 174 -3.10 6.87 -21.71
CA SER A 174 -3.83 6.41 -22.88
C SER A 174 -3.36 7.15 -24.14
N GLY A 175 -3.50 6.51 -25.30
CA GLY A 175 -2.96 7.03 -26.54
C GLY A 175 -3.81 8.12 -27.17
N GLN A 176 -3.36 9.38 -27.13
CA GLN A 176 -4.10 10.51 -27.74
C GLN A 176 -4.23 10.44 -29.27
N VAL A 177 -3.26 9.82 -29.96
CA VAL A 177 -3.22 9.80 -31.44
C VAL A 177 -3.70 8.47 -32.02
N ASN A 178 -3.29 7.35 -31.40
CA ASN A 178 -3.55 6.00 -31.92
C ASN A 178 -4.58 5.20 -31.10
N ASN A 179 -5.23 5.81 -30.09
CA ASN A 179 -6.19 5.16 -29.19
C ASN A 179 -5.72 3.79 -28.64
N PHE A 180 -4.45 3.71 -28.22
CA PHE A 180 -3.94 2.48 -27.61
C PHE A 180 -4.62 2.22 -26.25
N THR A 181 -4.87 0.94 -25.95
CA THR A 181 -5.39 0.45 -24.67
C THR A 181 -4.59 0.99 -23.50
N GLU A 182 -5.25 1.45 -22.44
CA GLU A 182 -4.59 2.05 -21.27
C GLU A 182 -3.37 1.24 -20.79
N ILE A 183 -2.27 1.93 -20.50
CA ILE A 183 -1.05 1.34 -19.92
C ILE A 183 -0.66 2.08 -18.66
N VAL A 184 0.04 1.41 -17.76
CA VAL A 184 0.66 2.05 -16.60
C VAL A 184 2.13 2.33 -16.91
N LEU A 185 2.47 3.61 -16.96
CA LEU A 185 3.84 4.10 -17.09
C LEU A 185 4.46 4.21 -15.69
N SER A 186 5.55 3.49 -15.42
CA SER A 186 6.34 3.65 -14.19
C SER A 186 7.66 4.36 -14.50
N VAL A 187 7.83 5.57 -13.97
CA VAL A 187 9.02 6.40 -14.18
C VAL A 187 9.88 6.37 -12.92
N SER A 188 11.06 5.76 -13.00
CA SER A 188 12.05 5.72 -11.92
C SER A 188 13.25 6.64 -12.22
N ALA A 189 14.26 6.64 -11.35
CA ALA A 189 15.53 7.33 -11.61
C ALA A 189 16.41 6.60 -12.65
N ASN A 190 16.12 5.31 -12.95
CA ASN A 190 17.01 4.43 -13.72
C ASN A 190 16.39 3.95 -15.04
N SER A 191 15.06 3.90 -15.14
CA SER A 191 14.33 3.45 -16.34
C SER A 191 12.87 3.92 -16.33
N ILE A 192 12.26 3.87 -17.51
CA ILE A 192 10.83 4.04 -17.78
C ILE A 192 10.26 2.66 -18.16
N LEU A 193 9.27 2.19 -17.43
CA LEU A 193 8.63 0.89 -17.65
C LEU A 193 7.19 1.08 -18.13
N LEU A 194 6.79 0.26 -19.11
CA LEU A 194 5.39 0.14 -19.52
C LEU A 194 4.83 -1.14 -18.93
N LEU A 195 3.68 -1.05 -18.26
CA LEU A 195 3.01 -2.15 -17.57
C LEU A 195 1.57 -2.29 -18.05
N ASP A 196 1.07 -3.52 -18.11
CA ASP A 196 -0.35 -3.81 -18.28
C ASP A 196 -1.15 -3.34 -17.04
N PRO A 197 -2.26 -2.59 -17.17
CA PRO A 197 -2.93 -1.95 -16.04
C PRO A 197 -3.64 -2.92 -15.09
N VAL A 198 -3.97 -4.14 -15.54
CA VAL A 198 -4.71 -5.13 -14.74
C VAL A 198 -3.76 -6.10 -14.05
N SER A 199 -2.81 -6.64 -14.81
CA SER A 199 -1.90 -7.70 -14.38
C SER A 199 -0.52 -7.20 -13.94
N MET A 200 -0.18 -5.94 -14.24
CA MET A 200 1.12 -5.31 -13.98
C MET A 200 2.32 -6.06 -14.59
N HIS A 201 2.10 -6.86 -15.64
CA HIS A 201 3.18 -7.47 -16.40
C HIS A 201 3.95 -6.42 -17.19
N TYR A 202 5.26 -6.63 -17.31
CA TYR A 202 6.15 -5.78 -18.11
C TYR A 202 5.85 -5.91 -19.60
N LEU A 203 5.55 -4.77 -20.24
CA LEU A 203 5.35 -4.64 -21.69
C LEU A 203 6.64 -4.17 -22.38
N ALA A 204 7.31 -3.16 -21.81
CA ALA A 204 8.57 -2.61 -22.31
C ALA A 204 9.38 -1.90 -21.21
N GLU A 205 10.66 -1.63 -21.47
CA GLU A 205 11.60 -0.89 -20.62
C GLU A 205 12.48 0.02 -21.51
N TYR A 206 12.71 1.25 -21.06
CA TYR A 206 13.48 2.30 -21.74
C TYR A 206 14.39 3.05 -20.74
#